data_AF-A0A496E9H9-F1
#
_entry.id   AF-A0A496E9H9-F1
#
_cell.length_a   1.000
_cell.length_b   1.000
_cell.length_c   1.000
_cell.angle_alpha   90.00
_cell.angle_beta   90.00
_cell.angle_gamma   90.00
#
_symmetry.space_group_name_H-M   'P 1'
#
loop_
_entity.id
_entity.type
_entity.pdbx_description
1 polymer ?
#
loop_
_entity_poly.entity_id
_entity_poly.type
_entity_poly.pdbx_seq_one_letter_code
_entity_poly.pdbx_strand_id
1 'polypeptide(L)'
;MKIQKTNLKASSFLHMIAAASITVCMFTSCNGGLTEQSESDPAGTYRNYLLEVRKMKSISFEELSENLCQWQAIRDSVFNHVRQDTVGIHGQDLRKTCEGIHDSLRLEFSRLALSRPRSYQELFLLKRKLSSNDKDNGLIRTVEKIRPFFESLDKRPIHKGDRKQIISDYRTLLANTLRNGIHGTDDMTEFIGKEDAIFRAFLPYLCSIGDEDISDITRDTEKCCLQILFAAERKEIPHQDALVYLAMRTNRRLILNTGTCINDIHNQKVQTKAQAYAYIWMLMRPYVSMDSFHLSMLSSKDQEQLERFAVQTPAIFETLCRILNSGDNRLDELPGMLMEIYIHTL
;
A
#
# COMPACT_ATOMS: atom_id res chain seq x y z
N MET A 1 -8.79 -8.74 51.20
CA MET A 1 -7.72 -7.74 51.03
C MET A 1 -6.72 -8.28 50.00
N LYS A 2 -6.46 -7.46 48.97
CA LYS A 2 -5.46 -7.58 47.90
C LYS A 2 -5.58 -8.70 46.84
N ILE A 3 -6.17 -8.28 45.72
CA ILE A 3 -5.89 -8.72 44.35
C ILE A 3 -4.45 -8.35 44.00
N GLN A 4 -3.68 -9.25 43.37
CA GLN A 4 -2.49 -8.85 42.62
C GLN A 4 -2.36 -9.66 41.32
N LYS A 5 -2.15 -8.89 40.25
CA LYS A 5 -2.27 -9.23 38.84
C LYS A 5 -1.17 -10.15 38.34
N THR A 6 -1.59 -11.05 37.45
CA THR A 6 -0.83 -11.70 36.38
C THR A 6 -0.10 -10.67 35.50
N ASN A 7 1.20 -10.85 35.29
CA ASN A 7 1.93 -10.46 34.07
C ASN A 7 3.43 -10.74 34.27
N LEU A 8 3.89 -11.92 33.86
CA LEU A 8 5.32 -12.19 33.61
C LEU A 8 5.44 -13.59 33.04
N LYS A 9 5.23 -13.73 31.72
CA LYS A 9 5.72 -14.85 30.88
C LYS A 9 5.43 -14.60 29.39
N ALA A 10 5.74 -13.39 28.92
CA ALA A 10 5.69 -13.02 27.50
C ALA A 10 6.94 -12.20 27.11
N SER A 11 8.12 -12.65 27.54
CA SER A 11 9.39 -11.94 27.31
C SER A 11 10.59 -12.89 27.17
N SER A 12 10.43 -14.02 26.47
CA SER A 12 11.57 -14.92 26.25
C SER A 12 11.55 -15.66 24.91
N PHE A 13 11.29 -14.97 23.79
CA PHE A 13 11.58 -15.55 22.47
C PHE A 13 11.92 -14.45 21.43
N LEU A 14 12.89 -13.59 21.78
CA LEU A 14 13.40 -12.53 20.90
C LEU A 14 14.93 -12.61 20.68
N HIS A 15 15.54 -13.78 20.84
CA HIS A 15 16.97 -13.98 20.56
C HIS A 15 17.26 -15.35 19.93
N MET A 16 17.35 -15.36 18.59
CA MET A 16 18.11 -16.25 17.69
C MET A 16 17.38 -16.18 16.34
N ILE A 17 17.98 -15.70 15.24
CA ILE A 17 19.19 -16.24 14.62
C ILE A 17 19.98 -15.10 13.99
N ALA A 18 21.25 -14.97 14.39
CA ALA A 18 22.27 -14.29 13.63
C ALA A 18 22.78 -15.25 12.55
N ALA A 19 22.73 -14.83 11.28
CA ALA A 19 23.54 -15.38 10.22
C ALA A 19 24.16 -14.19 9.47
N ALA A 20 25.49 -14.17 9.49
CA ALA A 20 26.32 -13.09 8.98
C ALA A 20 26.20 -12.95 7.46
N SER A 21 25.91 -11.72 7.01
CA SER A 21 26.23 -11.26 5.66
C SER A 21 27.03 -9.97 5.81
N ILE A 22 28.34 -10.10 5.90
CA ILE A 22 29.27 -8.98 5.69
C ILE A 22 29.27 -8.72 4.18
N THR A 23 28.45 -7.78 3.73
CA THR A 23 28.63 -7.16 2.41
C THR A 23 29.29 -5.81 2.64
N VAL A 24 30.60 -5.75 2.41
CA VAL A 24 31.33 -4.49 2.28
C VAL A 24 30.83 -3.82 1.00
N CYS A 25 29.90 -2.87 1.13
CA CYS A 25 29.60 -1.93 0.04
C CYS A 25 30.72 -0.89 -0.04
N MET A 26 31.81 -1.23 -0.72
CA MET A 26 32.75 -0.23 -1.25
C MET A 26 32.07 0.48 -2.42
N PHE A 27 31.39 1.58 -2.16
CA PHE A 27 31.08 2.54 -3.22
C PHE A 27 32.30 3.43 -3.42
N THR A 28 33.14 3.09 -4.40
CA THR A 28 34.07 4.03 -5.01
C THR A 28 33.28 4.99 -5.89
N SER A 29 32.97 6.18 -5.37
CA SER A 29 32.73 7.35 -6.21
C SER A 29 34.02 8.15 -6.27
N CYS A 30 34.60 8.27 -7.46
CA CYS A 30 35.85 8.96 -7.68
C CYS A 30 35.68 10.48 -7.66
N ASN A 31 36.58 11.10 -6.88
CA ASN A 31 37.08 12.48 -6.90
C ASN A 31 36.25 13.61 -6.28
N GLY A 32 36.70 13.99 -5.07
CA GLY A 32 36.49 15.29 -4.43
C GLY A 32 36.71 15.15 -2.93
N GLY A 33 37.97 15.05 -2.50
CA GLY A 33 38.34 14.59 -1.16
C GLY A 33 37.73 15.39 -0.01
N LEU A 34 37.34 14.66 1.04
CA LEU A 34 37.32 15.17 2.40
C LEU A 34 37.81 14.05 3.35
N THR A 35 38.74 14.49 4.17
CA THR A 35 39.45 13.87 5.27
C THR A 35 38.54 13.41 6.40
N GLU A 36 39.07 12.44 7.16
CA GLU A 36 38.79 12.17 8.58
C GLU A 36 37.44 11.56 8.96
N GLN A 37 37.54 10.46 9.73
CA GLN A 37 36.48 9.95 10.59
C GLN A 37 36.09 11.04 11.60
N SER A 38 35.18 11.94 11.22
CA SER A 38 34.41 12.73 12.17
C SER A 38 33.57 11.76 13.00
N GLU A 39 33.50 11.95 14.32
CA GLU A 39 32.38 11.45 15.11
C GLU A 39 31.10 11.77 14.34
N SER A 40 30.37 10.72 13.94
CA SER A 40 29.11 10.88 13.21
C SER A 40 28.12 11.51 14.18
N ASP A 41 27.78 12.80 14.00
CA ASP A 41 26.71 13.49 14.73
C ASP A 41 25.39 13.28 13.96
N PRO A 42 24.57 12.27 14.32
CA PRO A 42 23.39 11.94 13.57
C PRO A 42 22.31 13.01 13.77
N ALA A 43 22.25 13.62 14.96
CA ALA A 43 21.30 14.68 15.27
C ALA A 43 21.65 15.98 14.54
N GLY A 44 22.93 16.34 14.44
CA GLY A 44 23.40 17.49 13.66
C GLY A 44 23.13 17.33 12.17
N THR A 45 23.41 16.15 11.60
CA THR A 45 23.07 15.82 10.21
C THR A 45 21.59 16.02 9.94
N TYR A 46 20.74 15.48 10.81
CA TYR A 46 19.29 15.56 10.64
C TYR A 46 18.75 16.98 10.83
N ARG A 47 19.30 17.74 11.79
CA ARG A 47 18.94 19.13 12.05
C ARG A 47 19.36 20.05 10.89
N ASN A 48 20.53 19.84 10.31
CA ASN A 48 20.98 20.58 9.12
C ASN A 48 20.01 20.35 7.95
N TYR A 49 19.61 19.10 7.72
CA TYR A 49 18.64 18.79 6.67
C TYR A 49 17.28 19.48 6.91
N LEU A 50 16.78 19.46 8.15
CA LEU A 50 15.57 20.20 8.53
C LEU A 50 15.67 21.71 8.26
N LEU A 51 16.82 22.32 8.53
CA LEU A 51 17.03 23.74 8.24
C LEU A 51 16.96 24.03 6.74
N GLU A 52 17.48 23.16 5.88
CA GLU A 52 17.35 23.32 4.43
C GLU A 52 15.90 23.19 3.96
N VAL A 53 15.17 22.16 4.44
CA VAL A 53 13.75 21.95 4.09
C VAL A 53 12.88 23.15 4.52
N ARG A 54 13.15 23.74 5.69
CA ARG A 54 12.42 24.93 6.18
C ARG A 54 12.57 26.17 5.30
N LYS A 55 13.67 26.31 4.58
CA LYS A 55 13.88 27.45 3.65
C LYS A 55 13.02 27.33 2.40
N MET A 56 12.56 26.12 2.08
CA MET A 56 11.73 25.86 0.90
C MET A 56 10.31 26.38 1.14
N LYS A 57 9.80 27.25 0.27
CA LYS A 57 8.46 27.84 0.42
C LYS A 57 7.40 27.05 -0.34
N SER A 58 7.54 26.98 -1.66
CA SER A 58 6.74 26.16 -2.56
C SER A 58 7.68 25.54 -3.57
N ILE A 59 7.52 24.23 -3.81
CA ILE A 59 8.45 23.45 -4.63
C ILE A 59 7.70 22.62 -5.67
N SER A 60 8.42 22.30 -6.75
CA SER A 60 7.96 21.38 -7.78
C SER A 60 7.73 19.97 -7.25
N PHE A 61 7.13 19.11 -8.07
CA PHE A 61 6.91 17.71 -7.69
C PHE A 61 8.23 16.96 -7.74
N GLU A 62 9.03 17.27 -8.75
CA GLU A 62 10.37 16.76 -8.96
C GLU A 62 11.22 17.06 -7.73
N GLU A 63 11.30 18.35 -7.32
CA GLU A 63 12.01 18.78 -6.11
C GLU A 63 11.46 18.11 -4.85
N LEU A 64 10.13 18.07 -4.66
CA LEU A 64 9.52 17.41 -3.49
C LEU A 64 9.93 15.94 -3.42
N SER A 65 9.83 15.24 -4.54
CA SER A 65 10.10 13.81 -4.63
C SER A 65 11.58 13.49 -4.40
N GLU A 66 12.49 14.34 -4.88
CA GLU A 66 13.94 14.20 -4.68
C GLU A 66 14.32 14.46 -3.22
N ASN A 67 13.77 15.51 -2.60
CA ASN A 67 14.00 15.79 -1.19
C ASN A 67 13.44 14.66 -0.31
N LEU A 68 12.27 14.11 -0.61
CA LEU A 68 11.74 12.97 0.13
C LEU A 68 12.63 11.71 -0.01
N CYS A 69 13.20 11.46 -1.19
CA CYS A 69 14.17 10.36 -1.38
C CYS A 69 15.45 10.60 -0.56
N GLN A 70 15.97 11.82 -0.57
CA GLN A 70 17.14 12.21 0.21
C GLN A 70 16.86 12.06 1.71
N TRP A 71 15.67 12.47 2.16
CA TRP A 71 15.26 12.33 3.54
C TRP A 71 15.21 10.86 3.99
N GLN A 72 14.69 9.95 3.16
CA GLN A 72 14.73 8.50 3.45
C GLN A 72 16.17 8.02 3.62
N ALA A 73 17.09 8.39 2.72
CA ALA A 73 18.49 7.99 2.81
C ALA A 73 19.17 8.53 4.09
N ILE A 74 18.90 9.80 4.45
CA ILE A 74 19.41 10.40 5.70
C ILE A 74 18.79 9.71 6.92
N ARG A 75 17.48 9.46 6.92
CA ARG A 75 16.76 8.74 7.98
C ARG A 75 17.42 7.38 8.22
N ASP A 76 17.61 6.60 7.17
CA ASP A 76 18.15 5.25 7.29
C ASP A 76 19.58 5.28 7.84
N SER A 77 20.41 6.22 7.37
CA SER A 77 21.75 6.43 7.93
C SER A 77 21.70 6.82 9.42
N VAL A 78 20.92 7.84 9.78
CA VAL A 78 20.80 8.35 11.15
C VAL A 78 20.30 7.27 12.10
N PHE A 79 19.21 6.60 11.77
CA PHE A 79 18.63 5.60 12.66
C PHE A 79 19.43 4.30 12.72
N ASN A 80 20.22 3.97 11.70
CA ASN A 80 21.22 2.91 11.79
C ASN A 80 22.32 3.24 12.82
N HIS A 81 22.82 4.48 12.83
CA HIS A 81 23.80 4.93 13.84
C HIS A 81 23.18 4.94 15.25
N VAL A 82 21.98 5.52 15.41
CA VAL A 82 21.27 5.57 16.71
C VAL A 82 21.02 4.16 17.26
N ARG A 83 20.73 3.18 16.39
CA ARG A 83 20.54 1.78 16.81
C ARG A 83 21.82 1.14 17.33
N GLN A 84 22.97 1.49 16.75
CA GLN A 84 24.28 1.01 17.19
C GLN A 84 24.69 1.62 18.54
N ASP A 85 24.27 2.86 18.82
CA ASP A 85 24.58 3.61 20.04
C ASP A 85 23.55 3.40 21.19
N THR A 86 23.16 2.15 21.44
CA THR A 86 22.07 1.81 22.37
C THR A 86 22.49 1.63 23.84
N VAL A 87 23.75 1.87 24.19
CA VAL A 87 24.27 1.61 25.55
C VAL A 87 24.20 2.88 26.42
N GLY A 88 23.14 3.01 27.24
CA GLY A 88 23.04 4.01 28.32
C GLY A 88 22.02 5.15 28.11
N ILE A 89 21.96 6.09 29.07
CA ILE A 89 21.02 7.24 29.06
C ILE A 89 21.26 8.16 27.85
N HIS A 90 22.52 8.32 27.43
CA HIS A 90 22.91 9.15 26.29
C HIS A 90 22.31 8.66 24.96
N GLY A 91 22.32 7.35 24.71
CA GLY A 91 21.69 6.76 23.51
C GLY A 91 20.16 6.94 23.46
N GLN A 92 19.49 6.90 24.62
CA GLN A 92 18.06 7.17 24.71
C GLN A 92 17.71 8.63 24.42
N ASP A 93 18.55 9.57 24.86
CA ASP A 93 18.38 11.00 24.62
C ASP A 93 18.65 11.38 23.15
N LEU A 94 19.68 10.78 22.55
CA LEU A 94 19.97 10.91 21.12
C LEU A 94 18.80 10.40 20.27
N ARG A 95 18.27 9.21 20.59
CA ARG A 95 17.11 8.63 19.89
C ARG A 95 15.89 9.56 19.93
N LYS A 96 15.54 10.07 21.11
CA LYS A 96 14.43 11.02 21.27
C LYS A 96 14.65 12.30 20.49
N THR A 97 15.87 12.81 20.48
CA THR A 97 16.23 14.01 19.72
C THR A 97 16.06 13.79 18.22
N CYS A 98 16.56 12.67 17.69
CA CYS A 98 16.40 12.30 16.29
C CYS A 98 14.92 12.07 15.92
N GLU A 99 14.13 11.44 16.79
CA GLU A 99 12.68 11.27 16.61
C GLU A 99 11.94 12.62 16.55
N GLY A 100 12.27 13.57 17.44
CA GLY A 100 11.67 14.91 17.40
C GLY A 100 12.02 15.71 16.14
N ILE A 101 13.26 15.57 15.62
CA ILE A 101 13.66 16.17 14.34
C ILE A 101 12.94 15.48 13.17
N HIS A 102 12.81 14.17 13.21
CA HIS A 102 12.08 13.39 12.21
C HIS A 102 10.61 13.84 12.11
N ASP A 103 9.92 14.01 13.23
CA ASP A 103 8.54 14.52 13.25
C ASP A 103 8.45 15.97 12.74
N SER A 104 9.46 16.79 13.03
CA SER A 104 9.55 18.14 12.46
C SER A 104 9.71 18.11 10.93
N LEU A 105 10.50 17.17 10.40
CA LEU A 105 10.64 16.97 8.95
C LEU A 105 9.34 16.48 8.31
N ARG A 106 8.60 15.58 8.96
CA ARG A 106 7.25 15.18 8.51
C ARG A 106 6.35 16.40 8.34
N LEU A 107 6.28 17.28 9.34
CA LEU A 107 5.44 18.48 9.28
C LEU A 107 5.85 19.44 8.15
N GLU A 108 7.15 19.65 7.96
CA GLU A 108 7.64 20.52 6.87
C GLU A 108 7.39 19.92 5.49
N PHE A 109 7.54 18.61 5.32
CA PHE A 109 7.21 17.95 4.06
C PHE A 109 5.71 17.93 3.79
N SER A 110 4.87 17.78 4.81
CA SER A 110 3.42 17.94 4.70
C SER A 110 3.05 19.35 4.24
N ARG A 111 3.66 20.39 4.83
CA ARG A 111 3.51 21.78 4.38
C ARG A 111 3.90 21.95 2.91
N LEU A 112 5.00 21.33 2.47
CA LEU A 112 5.46 21.40 1.07
C LEU A 112 4.59 20.60 0.10
N ALA A 113 4.02 19.46 0.53
CA ALA A 113 3.05 18.70 -0.25
C ALA A 113 1.78 19.52 -0.49
N LEU A 114 1.32 20.26 0.52
CA LEU A 114 0.13 21.11 0.48
C LEU A 114 0.38 22.54 -0.04
N SER A 115 1.63 22.93 -0.33
CA SER A 115 1.96 24.30 -0.75
C SER A 115 1.43 24.68 -2.14
N ARG A 116 0.95 23.69 -2.89
CA ARG A 116 0.35 23.83 -4.22
C ARG A 116 -0.63 22.68 -4.47
N PRO A 117 -1.60 22.83 -5.39
CA PRO A 117 -2.46 21.73 -5.82
C PRO A 117 -1.63 20.54 -6.31
N ARG A 118 -2.06 19.34 -5.95
CA ARG A 118 -1.44 18.07 -6.37
C ARG A 118 -2.43 17.24 -7.18
N SER A 119 -1.90 16.40 -8.05
CA SER A 119 -2.66 15.48 -8.88
C SER A 119 -2.57 14.03 -8.37
N TYR A 120 -3.56 13.21 -8.72
CA TYR A 120 -3.51 11.76 -8.48
C TYR A 120 -2.30 11.10 -9.15
N GLN A 121 -1.85 11.65 -10.28
CA GLN A 121 -0.65 11.17 -10.97
C GLN A 121 0.61 11.46 -10.15
N GLU A 122 0.80 12.68 -9.66
CA GLU A 122 1.91 13.02 -8.75
C GLU A 122 1.89 12.14 -7.49
N LEU A 123 0.72 11.91 -6.89
CA LEU A 123 0.58 11.02 -5.73
C LEU A 123 1.06 9.60 -6.04
N PHE A 124 0.59 9.00 -7.15
CA PHE A 124 0.99 7.65 -7.53
C PHE A 124 2.49 7.56 -7.83
N LEU A 125 3.02 8.51 -8.60
CA LEU A 125 4.44 8.58 -8.94
C LEU A 125 5.32 8.74 -7.69
N LEU A 126 4.88 9.55 -6.72
CA LEU A 126 5.59 9.71 -5.46
C LEU A 126 5.69 8.40 -4.70
N LYS A 127 4.54 7.73 -4.47
CA LYS A 127 4.51 6.47 -3.74
C LYS A 127 5.41 5.42 -4.42
N ARG A 128 5.37 5.35 -5.75
CA ARG A 128 6.25 4.47 -6.53
C ARG A 128 7.73 4.79 -6.31
N LYS A 129 8.13 6.06 -6.47
CA LYS A 129 9.53 6.49 -6.32
C LYS A 129 10.07 6.20 -4.91
N LEU A 130 9.24 6.40 -3.89
CA LEU A 130 9.64 6.14 -2.49
C LEU A 130 9.60 4.65 -2.12
N SER A 131 8.86 3.82 -2.86
CA SER A 131 8.82 2.36 -2.68
C SER A 131 9.99 1.63 -3.34
N SER A 132 10.68 2.22 -4.32
CA SER A 132 11.75 1.55 -5.06
C SER A 132 13.06 1.40 -4.30
N ASN A 133 13.23 2.14 -3.20
CA ASN A 133 14.52 2.28 -2.52
C ASN A 133 14.85 1.14 -1.54
N ASP A 134 13.90 0.23 -1.26
CA ASP A 134 14.06 -0.82 -0.23
C ASP A 134 13.47 -2.17 -0.71
N LYS A 135 14.06 -2.75 -1.76
CA LYS A 135 13.60 -4.05 -2.26
C LYS A 135 14.43 -5.20 -1.67
N ASP A 136 13.81 -5.95 -0.75
CA ASP A 136 14.32 -7.23 -0.26
C ASP A 136 14.43 -8.23 -1.42
N ASN A 137 15.64 -8.76 -1.65
CA ASN A 137 15.93 -9.78 -2.65
C ASN A 137 15.09 -11.05 -2.48
N GLY A 138 14.75 -11.41 -1.23
CA GLY A 138 13.85 -12.53 -0.94
C GLY A 138 12.44 -12.25 -1.45
N LEU A 139 11.93 -11.05 -1.20
CA LEU A 139 10.62 -10.61 -1.67
C LEU A 139 10.52 -10.57 -3.20
N ILE A 140 11.54 -10.04 -3.88
CA ILE A 140 11.58 -10.02 -5.34
C ILE A 140 11.42 -11.43 -5.90
N ARG A 141 12.18 -12.41 -5.39
CA ARG A 141 12.12 -13.80 -5.86
C ARG A 141 10.74 -14.42 -5.65
N THR A 142 10.11 -14.16 -4.50
CA THR A 142 8.76 -14.68 -4.22
C THR A 142 7.72 -14.07 -5.16
N VAL A 143 7.81 -12.76 -5.45
CA VAL A 143 6.94 -12.11 -6.42
C VAL A 143 7.12 -12.69 -7.82
N GLU A 144 8.36 -12.87 -8.28
CA GLU A 144 8.66 -13.46 -9.58
C GLU A 144 8.16 -14.89 -9.71
N LYS A 145 8.29 -15.70 -8.64
CA LYS A 145 7.74 -17.06 -8.57
C LYS A 145 6.22 -17.09 -8.71
N ILE A 146 5.52 -16.15 -8.08
CA ILE A 146 4.05 -16.13 -8.01
C ILE A 146 3.42 -15.47 -9.25
N ARG A 147 4.14 -14.56 -9.91
CA ARG A 147 3.66 -13.77 -11.04
C ARG A 147 2.98 -14.58 -12.16
N PRO A 148 3.52 -15.73 -12.63
CA PRO A 148 2.88 -16.54 -13.66
C PRO A 148 1.46 -17.01 -13.29
N PHE A 149 1.18 -17.26 -12.01
CA PHE A 149 -0.17 -17.63 -11.57
C PHE A 149 -1.17 -16.50 -11.84
N PHE A 150 -0.86 -15.26 -11.47
CA PHE A 150 -1.74 -14.11 -11.69
C PHE A 150 -1.87 -13.75 -13.18
N GLU A 151 -0.79 -13.86 -13.95
CA GLU A 151 -0.84 -13.70 -15.41
C GLU A 151 -1.73 -14.76 -16.08
N SER A 152 -1.78 -15.98 -15.52
CA SER A 152 -2.68 -17.03 -16.02
C SER A 152 -4.15 -16.65 -15.84
N LEU A 153 -4.50 -15.86 -14.81
CA LEU A 153 -5.89 -15.48 -14.52
C LEU A 153 -6.49 -14.62 -15.63
N ASP A 154 -5.70 -13.76 -16.28
CA ASP A 154 -6.14 -12.95 -17.43
C ASP A 154 -6.68 -13.80 -18.58
N LYS A 155 -6.14 -15.01 -18.75
CA LYS A 155 -6.49 -15.94 -19.82
C LYS A 155 -7.64 -16.88 -19.45
N ARG A 156 -8.02 -16.93 -18.17
CA ARG A 156 -9.12 -17.80 -17.72
C ARG A 156 -10.46 -17.26 -18.21
N PRO A 157 -11.39 -18.15 -18.60
CA PRO A 157 -12.74 -17.76 -18.95
C PRO A 157 -13.42 -17.10 -17.74
N ILE A 158 -14.25 -16.10 -18.03
CA ILE A 158 -15.09 -15.47 -17.02
C ILE A 158 -16.17 -16.47 -16.57
N HIS A 159 -16.52 -16.45 -15.28
CA HIS A 159 -17.63 -17.25 -14.76
C HIS A 159 -18.94 -16.90 -15.48
N LYS A 160 -19.76 -17.91 -15.81
CA LYS A 160 -21.01 -17.72 -16.58
C LYS A 160 -22.21 -17.71 -15.66
N GLY A 161 -23.16 -16.83 -15.92
CA GLY A 161 -24.43 -16.76 -15.20
C GLY A 161 -25.05 -15.38 -15.33
N ASP A 162 -26.32 -15.26 -14.96
CA ASP A 162 -26.92 -13.96 -14.72
C ASP A 162 -26.49 -13.41 -13.34
N ARG A 163 -26.90 -12.18 -13.02
CA ARG A 163 -26.58 -11.50 -11.76
C ARG A 163 -26.90 -12.36 -10.52
N LYS A 164 -28.08 -12.99 -10.48
CA LYS A 164 -28.52 -13.78 -9.32
C LYS A 164 -27.70 -15.05 -9.18
N GLN A 165 -27.42 -15.71 -10.31
CA GLN A 165 -26.58 -16.90 -10.34
C GLN A 165 -25.16 -16.58 -9.86
N ILE A 166 -24.56 -15.50 -10.35
CA ILE A 166 -23.20 -15.07 -9.97
C ILE A 166 -23.11 -14.78 -8.48
N ILE A 167 -24.08 -14.04 -7.92
CA ILE A 167 -24.12 -13.73 -6.48
C ILE A 167 -24.27 -15.02 -5.65
N SER A 168 -25.15 -15.92 -6.07
CA SER A 168 -25.36 -17.23 -5.42
C SER A 168 -24.10 -18.10 -5.47
N ASP A 169 -23.43 -18.15 -6.62
CA ASP A 169 -22.20 -18.93 -6.82
C ASP A 169 -21.05 -18.35 -6.00
N TYR A 170 -20.97 -17.02 -5.89
CA TYR A 170 -19.99 -16.35 -5.01
C TYR A 170 -20.21 -16.79 -3.56
N ARG A 171 -21.44 -16.67 -3.04
CA ARG A 171 -21.79 -17.12 -1.68
C ARG A 171 -21.45 -18.59 -1.46
N THR A 172 -21.75 -19.43 -2.44
CA THR A 172 -21.46 -20.87 -2.41
C THR A 172 -19.96 -21.15 -2.34
N LEU A 173 -19.15 -20.46 -3.17
CA LEU A 173 -17.70 -20.57 -3.13
C LEU A 173 -17.14 -20.19 -1.75
N LEU A 174 -17.58 -19.06 -1.21
CA LEU A 174 -17.14 -18.58 0.10
C LEU A 174 -17.53 -19.55 1.22
N ALA A 175 -18.80 -19.97 1.27
CA ALA A 175 -19.29 -20.93 2.27
C ALA A 175 -18.55 -22.27 2.20
N ASN A 176 -18.28 -22.78 1.00
CA ASN A 176 -17.51 -24.00 0.81
C ASN A 176 -16.05 -23.84 1.27
N THR A 177 -15.41 -22.72 0.94
CA THR A 177 -14.04 -22.42 1.36
C THR A 177 -13.94 -22.32 2.88
N LEU A 178 -14.89 -21.62 3.52
CA LEU A 178 -14.93 -21.49 4.98
C LEU A 178 -15.19 -22.82 5.69
N ARG A 179 -16.02 -23.69 5.13
CA ARG A 179 -16.32 -25.01 5.69
C ARG A 179 -15.14 -25.97 5.54
N ASN A 180 -14.48 -25.96 4.39
CA ASN A 180 -13.39 -26.89 4.10
C ASN A 180 -12.05 -26.43 4.70
N GLY A 181 -11.88 -25.13 4.92
CA GLY A 181 -10.59 -24.55 5.28
C GLY A 181 -9.67 -24.39 4.08
N ILE A 182 -8.51 -23.79 4.31
CA ILE A 182 -7.41 -23.69 3.33
C ILE A 182 -6.22 -24.37 3.98
N HIS A 183 -5.74 -25.46 3.39
CA HIS A 183 -4.70 -26.34 3.93
C HIS A 183 -3.53 -26.55 2.97
N GLY A 184 -2.97 -25.44 2.49
CA GLY A 184 -1.77 -25.43 1.65
C GLY A 184 -1.91 -24.53 0.44
N THR A 185 -0.84 -24.51 -0.37
CA THR A 185 -0.74 -23.64 -1.54
C THR A 185 -1.76 -23.97 -2.62
N ASP A 186 -2.09 -25.25 -2.80
CA ASP A 186 -3.05 -25.69 -3.81
C ASP A 186 -4.45 -25.18 -3.48
N ASP A 187 -4.93 -25.38 -2.25
CA ASP A 187 -6.23 -24.85 -1.78
C ASP A 187 -6.30 -23.32 -1.90
N MET A 188 -5.22 -22.63 -1.53
CA MET A 188 -5.13 -21.17 -1.64
C MET A 188 -5.24 -20.72 -3.10
N THR A 189 -4.46 -21.31 -4.00
CA THR A 189 -4.44 -20.93 -5.42
C THR A 189 -5.72 -21.32 -6.15
N GLU A 190 -6.37 -22.42 -5.74
CA GLU A 190 -7.69 -22.82 -6.21
C GLU A 190 -8.75 -21.79 -5.78
N PHE A 191 -8.77 -21.43 -4.50
CA PHE A 191 -9.68 -20.40 -3.98
C PHE A 191 -9.50 -19.07 -4.72
N ILE A 192 -8.27 -18.53 -4.77
CA ILE A 192 -7.98 -17.26 -5.45
C ILE A 192 -8.37 -17.33 -6.93
N GLY A 193 -8.09 -18.45 -7.60
CA GLY A 193 -8.39 -18.64 -9.01
C GLY A 193 -9.88 -18.70 -9.33
N LYS A 194 -10.67 -19.40 -8.51
CA LYS A 194 -12.13 -19.48 -8.64
C LYS A 194 -12.78 -18.15 -8.29
N GLU A 195 -12.31 -17.52 -7.23
CA GLU A 195 -12.83 -16.26 -6.76
C GLU A 195 -12.56 -15.11 -7.75
N ASP A 196 -11.38 -15.04 -8.38
CA ASP A 196 -11.09 -14.07 -9.46
C ASP A 196 -12.07 -14.21 -10.63
N ALA A 197 -12.38 -15.45 -11.05
CA ALA A 197 -13.30 -15.68 -12.16
C ALA A 197 -14.73 -15.21 -11.85
N ILE A 198 -15.21 -15.45 -10.62
CA ILE A 198 -16.52 -14.99 -10.17
C ILE A 198 -16.51 -13.47 -9.96
N PHE A 199 -15.46 -12.90 -9.37
CA PHE A 199 -15.34 -11.47 -9.15
C PHE A 199 -15.36 -10.69 -10.48
N ARG A 200 -14.64 -11.17 -11.50
CA ARG A 200 -14.68 -10.61 -12.86
C ARG A 200 -16.08 -10.67 -13.47
N ALA A 201 -16.85 -11.73 -13.22
CA ALA A 201 -18.23 -11.86 -13.67
C ALA A 201 -19.19 -10.96 -12.88
N PHE A 202 -18.88 -10.67 -11.63
CA PHE A 202 -19.66 -9.79 -10.75
C PHE A 202 -19.52 -8.31 -11.11
N LEU A 203 -18.31 -7.86 -11.52
CA LEU A 203 -18.01 -6.45 -11.79
C LEU A 203 -19.00 -5.74 -12.76
N PRO A 204 -19.43 -6.32 -13.89
CA PRO A 204 -20.39 -5.68 -14.79
C PRO A 204 -21.74 -5.32 -14.14
N TYR A 205 -22.07 -5.94 -13.01
CA TYR A 205 -23.32 -5.71 -12.30
C TYR A 205 -23.23 -4.65 -11.20
N LEU A 206 -22.05 -4.05 -10.96
CA LEU A 206 -21.82 -3.07 -9.88
C LEU A 206 -22.89 -1.96 -9.83
N CYS A 207 -23.20 -1.33 -10.97
CA CYS A 207 -24.21 -0.26 -11.04
C CYS A 207 -25.65 -0.78 -10.83
N SER A 208 -25.87 -2.08 -11.00
CA SER A 208 -27.19 -2.72 -11.01
C SER A 208 -27.49 -3.54 -9.75
N ILE A 209 -26.58 -3.60 -8.77
CA ILE A 209 -26.81 -4.34 -7.50
C ILE A 209 -28.02 -3.76 -6.73
N GLY A 210 -28.25 -2.44 -6.84
CA GLY A 210 -29.37 -1.79 -6.17
C GLY A 210 -29.29 -1.97 -4.65
N ASP A 211 -30.41 -2.36 -4.04
CA ASP A 211 -30.52 -2.59 -2.59
C ASP A 211 -30.23 -4.04 -2.18
N GLU A 212 -29.71 -4.88 -3.08
CA GLU A 212 -29.34 -6.26 -2.73
C GLU A 212 -28.19 -6.24 -1.70
N ASP A 213 -28.45 -6.78 -0.51
CA ASP A 213 -27.42 -6.87 0.52
C ASP A 213 -26.34 -7.88 0.09
N ILE A 214 -25.13 -7.36 -0.10
CA ILE A 214 -23.91 -8.10 -0.44
C ILE A 214 -22.84 -7.95 0.65
N SER A 215 -23.22 -7.45 1.82
CA SER A 215 -22.32 -7.29 2.97
C SER A 215 -21.76 -8.63 3.43
N ASP A 216 -22.54 -9.70 3.28
CA ASP A 216 -22.15 -11.08 3.55
C ASP A 216 -20.99 -11.52 2.65
N ILE A 217 -21.04 -11.23 1.35
CA ILE A 217 -19.95 -11.54 0.42
C ILE A 217 -18.66 -10.84 0.84
N THR A 218 -18.74 -9.57 1.26
CA THR A 218 -17.56 -8.82 1.72
C THR A 218 -16.96 -9.45 2.97
N ARG A 219 -17.80 -9.67 4.00
CA ARG A 219 -17.39 -10.27 5.27
C ARG A 219 -16.82 -11.67 5.09
N ASP A 220 -17.47 -12.51 4.28
CA ASP A 220 -17.07 -13.91 4.15
C ASP A 220 -15.87 -14.06 3.19
N THR A 221 -15.67 -13.12 2.25
CA THR A 221 -14.39 -12.97 1.51
C THR A 221 -13.24 -12.64 2.46
N GLU A 222 -13.44 -11.70 3.39
CA GLU A 222 -12.43 -11.36 4.40
C GLU A 222 -12.06 -12.58 5.25
N LYS A 223 -13.06 -13.34 5.73
CA LYS A 223 -12.81 -14.59 6.48
C LYS A 223 -12.03 -15.62 5.65
N CYS A 224 -12.31 -15.76 4.35
CA CYS A 224 -11.53 -16.66 3.48
C CYS A 224 -10.08 -16.19 3.34
N CYS A 225 -9.84 -14.88 3.22
CA CYS A 225 -8.48 -14.34 3.23
C CYS A 225 -7.77 -14.60 4.57
N LEU A 226 -8.48 -14.50 5.70
CA LEU A 226 -7.92 -14.84 7.02
C LEU A 226 -7.54 -16.32 7.13
N GLN A 227 -8.29 -17.24 6.50
CA GLN A 227 -7.91 -18.65 6.44
C GLN A 227 -6.55 -18.89 5.77
N ILE A 228 -6.18 -18.07 4.78
CA ILE A 228 -4.85 -18.12 4.15
C ILE A 228 -3.76 -17.73 5.17
N LEU A 229 -3.99 -16.69 5.97
CA LEU A 229 -3.07 -16.28 7.03
C LEU A 229 -2.97 -17.34 8.13
N PHE A 230 -4.08 -17.93 8.55
CA PHE A 230 -4.06 -19.02 9.53
C PHE A 230 -3.35 -20.26 8.99
N ALA A 231 -3.46 -20.57 7.69
CA ALA A 231 -2.69 -21.64 7.05
C ALA A 231 -1.18 -21.35 7.09
N ALA A 232 -0.78 -20.09 6.94
CA ALA A 232 0.60 -19.69 7.12
C ALA A 232 1.08 -19.82 8.59
N GLU A 233 0.24 -19.47 9.57
CA GLU A 233 0.54 -19.67 10.99
C GLU A 233 0.70 -21.16 11.35
N ARG A 234 -0.11 -22.03 10.74
CA ARG A 234 0.00 -23.49 10.84
C ARG A 234 1.18 -24.06 10.05
N LYS A 235 1.93 -23.23 9.32
CA LYS A 235 3.06 -23.60 8.46
C LYS A 235 2.68 -24.51 7.29
N GLU A 236 1.40 -24.51 6.91
CA GLU A 236 0.89 -25.22 5.73
C GLU A 236 1.20 -24.44 4.43
N ILE A 237 1.37 -23.12 4.56
CA ILE A 237 1.77 -22.21 3.48
C ILE A 237 2.98 -21.40 3.97
N PRO A 238 4.01 -21.16 3.15
CA PRO A 238 5.05 -20.20 3.51
C PRO A 238 4.45 -18.82 3.79
N HIS A 239 4.80 -18.20 4.92
CA HIS A 239 4.24 -16.91 5.34
C HIS A 239 4.42 -15.81 4.29
N GLN A 240 5.59 -15.76 3.65
CA GLN A 240 5.85 -14.79 2.58
C GLN A 240 4.99 -15.04 1.34
N ASP A 241 4.77 -16.30 0.96
CA ASP A 241 3.89 -16.64 -0.16
C ASP A 241 2.46 -16.18 0.16
N ALA A 242 1.93 -16.47 1.36
CA ALA A 242 0.60 -16.03 1.78
C ALA A 242 0.41 -14.51 1.67
N LEU A 243 1.39 -13.72 2.16
CA LEU A 243 1.34 -12.25 2.05
C LEU A 243 1.38 -11.77 0.60
N VAL A 244 2.25 -12.34 -0.23
CA VAL A 244 2.40 -11.93 -1.65
C VAL A 244 1.15 -12.31 -2.45
N TYR A 245 0.60 -13.51 -2.28
CA TYR A 245 -0.65 -13.91 -2.94
C TYR A 245 -1.82 -12.99 -2.56
N LEU A 246 -1.97 -12.67 -1.27
CA LEU A 246 -3.04 -11.77 -0.80
C LEU A 246 -2.85 -10.34 -1.32
N ALA A 247 -1.63 -9.83 -1.34
CA ALA A 247 -1.34 -8.49 -1.86
C ALA A 247 -1.58 -8.40 -3.38
N MET A 248 -1.08 -9.36 -4.15
CA MET A 248 -1.31 -9.43 -5.60
C MET A 248 -2.80 -9.60 -5.95
N ARG A 249 -3.52 -10.44 -5.20
CA ARG A 249 -4.98 -10.56 -5.33
C ARG A 249 -5.68 -9.24 -5.07
N THR A 250 -5.32 -8.56 -3.98
CA THR A 250 -5.91 -7.27 -3.60
C THR A 250 -5.64 -6.21 -4.67
N ASN A 251 -4.39 -6.10 -5.14
CA ASN A 251 -4.01 -5.19 -6.22
C ASN A 251 -4.82 -5.43 -7.48
N ARG A 252 -4.93 -6.69 -7.89
CA ARG A 252 -5.71 -7.08 -9.06
C ARG A 252 -7.18 -6.69 -8.92
N ARG A 253 -7.79 -6.95 -7.76
CA ARG A 253 -9.18 -6.54 -7.50
C ARG A 253 -9.37 -5.03 -7.56
N LEU A 254 -8.45 -4.26 -6.97
CA LEU A 254 -8.48 -2.79 -7.02
C LEU A 254 -8.42 -2.28 -8.46
N ILE A 255 -7.47 -2.78 -9.26
CA ILE A 255 -7.29 -2.38 -10.66
C ILE A 255 -8.51 -2.71 -11.51
N LEU A 256 -9.05 -3.93 -11.38
CA LEU A 256 -10.25 -4.35 -12.12
C LEU A 256 -11.46 -3.51 -11.70
N ASN A 257 -11.62 -3.27 -10.40
CA ASN A 257 -12.73 -2.48 -9.87
C ASN A 257 -12.70 -1.03 -10.36
N THR A 258 -11.55 -0.37 -10.26
CA THR A 258 -11.35 1.00 -10.76
C THR A 258 -11.61 1.09 -12.26
N GLY A 259 -11.10 0.13 -13.04
CA GLY A 259 -11.35 0.07 -14.49
C GLY A 259 -12.83 -0.06 -14.84
N THR A 260 -13.56 -0.94 -14.14
CA THR A 260 -15.01 -1.07 -14.32
C THR A 260 -15.74 0.20 -13.93
N CYS A 261 -15.39 0.83 -12.81
CA CYS A 261 -16.00 2.09 -12.38
C CYS A 261 -15.84 3.20 -13.43
N ILE A 262 -14.63 3.39 -13.94
CA ILE A 262 -14.34 4.38 -15.00
C ILE A 262 -15.20 4.08 -16.24
N ASN A 263 -15.25 2.82 -16.67
CA ASN A 263 -16.05 2.42 -17.84
C ASN A 263 -17.54 2.63 -17.63
N ASP A 264 -18.10 2.29 -16.48
CA ASP A 264 -19.53 2.49 -16.19
C ASP A 264 -19.92 3.97 -16.17
N ILE A 265 -19.04 4.84 -15.68
CA ILE A 265 -19.25 6.29 -15.67
C ILE A 265 -19.20 6.84 -17.10
N HIS A 266 -18.21 6.45 -17.90
CA HIS A 266 -18.15 6.84 -19.32
C HIS A 266 -19.39 6.40 -20.10
N ASN A 267 -19.93 5.22 -19.78
CA ASN A 267 -21.13 4.67 -20.39
C ASN A 267 -22.44 5.16 -19.74
N GLN A 268 -22.39 6.19 -18.88
CA GLN A 268 -23.56 6.82 -18.24
C GLN A 268 -24.47 5.84 -17.46
N LYS A 269 -23.88 4.77 -16.91
CA LYS A 269 -24.62 3.78 -16.11
C LYS A 269 -24.86 4.23 -14.67
N VAL A 270 -24.05 5.17 -14.18
CA VAL A 270 -24.20 5.78 -12.84
C VAL A 270 -25.16 6.96 -12.96
N GLN A 271 -26.32 6.88 -12.30
CA GLN A 271 -27.40 7.86 -12.47
C GLN A 271 -27.90 8.44 -11.15
N THR A 272 -27.74 7.73 -10.03
CA THR A 272 -28.23 8.18 -8.73
C THR A 272 -27.11 8.74 -7.85
N LYS A 273 -27.48 9.60 -6.89
CA LYS A 273 -26.52 10.14 -5.92
C LYS A 273 -25.87 9.05 -5.06
N ALA A 274 -26.64 8.04 -4.66
CA ALA A 274 -26.13 6.91 -3.89
C ALA A 274 -25.05 6.13 -4.66
N GLN A 275 -25.30 5.86 -5.95
CA GLN A 275 -24.30 5.24 -6.82
C GLN A 275 -23.06 6.13 -6.99
N ALA A 276 -23.26 7.43 -7.20
CA ALA A 276 -22.13 8.36 -7.35
C ALA A 276 -21.22 8.37 -6.11
N TYR A 277 -21.78 8.41 -4.90
CA TYR A 277 -20.99 8.29 -3.67
C TYR A 277 -20.24 6.97 -3.57
N ALA A 278 -20.89 5.84 -3.87
CA ALA A 278 -20.24 4.54 -3.85
C ALA A 278 -19.07 4.47 -4.84
N TYR A 279 -19.26 5.00 -6.05
CA TYR A 279 -18.23 5.00 -7.10
C TYR A 279 -17.04 5.91 -6.76
N ILE A 280 -17.26 7.07 -6.11
CA ILE A 280 -16.16 7.90 -5.60
C ILE A 280 -15.28 7.06 -4.65
N TRP A 281 -15.90 6.38 -3.67
CA TRP A 281 -15.16 5.54 -2.73
C TRP A 281 -14.38 4.42 -3.40
N MET A 282 -14.98 3.76 -4.40
CA MET A 282 -14.35 2.67 -5.15
C MET A 282 -13.16 3.15 -5.99
N LEU A 283 -13.30 4.29 -6.67
CA LEU A 283 -12.23 4.92 -7.44
C LEU A 283 -11.08 5.43 -6.57
N MET A 284 -11.36 5.84 -5.33
CA MET A 284 -10.34 6.29 -4.38
C MET A 284 -9.49 5.16 -3.80
N ARG A 285 -10.00 3.91 -3.80
CA ARG A 285 -9.34 2.80 -3.10
C ARG A 285 -7.87 2.58 -3.47
N PRO A 286 -7.44 2.58 -4.74
CA PRO A 286 -6.03 2.36 -5.08
C PRO A 286 -5.11 3.42 -4.44
N TYR A 287 -5.53 4.69 -4.43
CA TYR A 287 -4.73 5.78 -3.89
C TYR A 287 -4.62 5.76 -2.37
N VAL A 288 -5.65 5.27 -1.69
CA VAL A 288 -5.69 5.20 -0.21
C VAL A 288 -4.98 3.95 0.30
N SER A 289 -5.19 2.80 -0.34
CA SER A 289 -4.81 1.49 0.22
C SER A 289 -3.48 0.93 -0.26
N MET A 290 -2.97 1.33 -1.43
CA MET A 290 -1.69 0.83 -1.91
C MET A 290 -0.54 1.57 -1.21
N ASP A 291 0.17 0.83 -0.36
CA ASP A 291 1.42 1.23 0.30
C ASP A 291 2.66 0.74 -0.50
N SER A 292 3.85 0.92 0.06
CA SER A 292 5.10 0.48 -0.57
C SER A 292 5.14 -1.03 -0.84
N PHE A 293 4.58 -1.84 0.07
CA PHE A 293 4.50 -3.29 -0.08
C PHE A 293 3.62 -3.65 -1.28
N HIS A 294 2.39 -3.15 -1.34
CA HIS A 294 1.48 -3.37 -2.46
C HIS A 294 2.07 -2.91 -3.79
N LEU A 295 2.70 -1.74 -3.84
CA LEU A 295 3.30 -1.19 -5.06
C LEU A 295 4.46 -2.06 -5.59
N SER A 296 5.24 -2.66 -4.70
CA SER A 296 6.36 -3.52 -5.08
C SER A 296 5.92 -4.82 -5.78
N MET A 297 4.65 -5.23 -5.64
CA MET A 297 4.07 -6.43 -6.25
C MET A 297 3.57 -6.20 -7.68
N LEU A 298 3.36 -4.95 -8.10
CA LEU A 298 2.72 -4.61 -9.37
C LEU A 298 3.57 -5.02 -10.57
N SER A 299 2.94 -5.55 -11.62
CA SER A 299 3.60 -5.69 -12.93
C SER A 299 3.74 -4.33 -13.62
N SER A 300 4.59 -4.23 -14.64
CA SER A 300 4.68 -3.00 -15.46
C SER A 300 3.33 -2.64 -16.08
N LYS A 301 2.56 -3.64 -16.53
CA LYS A 301 1.19 -3.46 -17.06
C LYS A 301 0.25 -2.87 -16.01
N ASP A 302 0.30 -3.38 -14.78
CA ASP A 302 -0.53 -2.87 -13.68
C ASP A 302 -0.18 -1.42 -13.34
N GLN A 303 1.12 -1.09 -13.33
CA GLN A 303 1.60 0.27 -13.08
C GLN A 303 1.11 1.24 -14.17
N GLU A 304 1.29 0.89 -15.44
CA GLU A 304 0.79 1.69 -16.57
C GLU A 304 -0.72 1.91 -16.49
N GLN A 305 -1.47 0.88 -16.08
CA GLN A 305 -2.92 0.98 -15.94
C GLN A 305 -3.32 1.93 -14.80
N LEU A 306 -2.66 1.86 -13.64
CA LEU A 306 -2.90 2.78 -12.53
C LEU A 306 -2.51 4.22 -12.86
N GLU A 307 -1.43 4.44 -13.61
CA GLU A 307 -1.08 5.78 -14.11
C GLU A 307 -2.15 6.34 -15.03
N ARG A 308 -2.68 5.53 -15.95
CA ARG A 308 -3.81 5.95 -16.82
C ARG A 308 -5.05 6.27 -16.00
N PHE A 309 -5.34 5.52 -14.95
CA PHE A 309 -6.45 5.83 -14.05
C PHE A 309 -6.23 7.15 -13.32
N ALA A 310 -5.01 7.42 -12.84
CA ALA A 310 -4.67 8.65 -12.15
C ALA A 310 -4.86 9.90 -13.03
N VAL A 311 -4.51 9.81 -14.31
CA VAL A 311 -4.76 10.89 -15.29
C VAL A 311 -6.25 11.12 -15.52
N GLN A 312 -7.06 10.06 -15.59
CA GLN A 312 -8.51 10.16 -15.85
C GLN A 312 -9.33 10.57 -14.62
N THR A 313 -8.84 10.28 -13.41
CA THR A 313 -9.59 10.42 -12.15
C THR A 313 -10.23 11.79 -11.96
N PRO A 314 -9.54 12.94 -12.20
CA PRO A 314 -10.16 14.26 -12.04
C PRO A 314 -11.41 14.47 -12.89
N ALA A 315 -11.38 14.11 -14.18
CA ALA A 315 -12.53 14.25 -15.08
C ALA A 315 -13.69 13.30 -14.72
N ILE A 316 -13.35 12.10 -14.23
CA ILE A 316 -14.33 11.14 -13.73
C ILE A 316 -15.03 11.69 -12.48
N PHE A 317 -14.28 12.28 -11.55
CA PHE A 317 -14.84 12.89 -10.34
C PHE A 317 -15.71 14.09 -10.67
N GLU A 318 -15.30 14.95 -11.60
CA GLU A 318 -16.14 16.05 -12.07
C GLU A 318 -17.50 15.53 -12.58
N THR A 319 -17.49 14.44 -13.35
CA THR A 319 -18.72 13.79 -13.84
C THR A 319 -19.62 13.31 -12.70
N LEU A 320 -19.04 12.66 -11.69
CA LEU A 320 -19.79 12.21 -10.51
C LEU A 320 -20.34 13.38 -9.67
N CYS A 321 -19.58 14.45 -9.53
CA CYS A 321 -20.00 15.64 -8.78
C CYS A 321 -21.17 16.38 -9.42
N ARG A 322 -21.25 16.37 -10.77
CA ARG A 322 -22.44 16.85 -11.47
C ARG A 322 -23.69 16.04 -11.09
N ILE A 323 -23.58 14.72 -10.92
CA ILE A 323 -24.70 13.88 -10.45
C ILE A 323 -25.11 14.22 -9.00
N LEU A 324 -24.12 14.55 -8.16
CA LEU A 324 -24.36 14.90 -6.76
C LEU A 324 -25.05 16.27 -6.58
N ASN A 325 -24.99 17.15 -7.60
CA ASN A 325 -25.32 18.58 -7.51
C ASN A 325 -24.52 19.31 -6.42
N SER A 326 -23.29 18.87 -6.16
CA SER A 326 -22.40 19.47 -5.16
C SER A 326 -21.47 20.48 -5.81
N GLY A 327 -21.78 21.77 -5.65
CA GLY A 327 -20.96 22.88 -6.15
C GLY A 327 -19.62 23.07 -5.41
N ASP A 328 -19.50 22.51 -4.22
CA ASP A 328 -18.28 22.50 -3.42
C ASP A 328 -17.96 21.04 -3.06
N ASN A 329 -16.99 20.46 -3.76
CA ASN A 329 -16.44 19.16 -3.42
C ASN A 329 -14.91 19.30 -3.43
N ARG A 330 -14.29 19.15 -2.26
CA ARG A 330 -12.82 19.27 -2.06
C ARG A 330 -12.07 18.05 -2.64
N LEU A 331 -12.56 17.47 -3.73
CA LEU A 331 -11.99 16.26 -4.36
C LEU A 331 -10.68 16.56 -5.10
N ASP A 332 -10.50 17.80 -5.52
CA ASP A 332 -9.28 18.35 -6.12
C ASP A 332 -8.15 18.55 -5.09
N GLU A 333 -8.48 18.76 -3.82
CA GLU A 333 -7.51 18.86 -2.73
C GLU A 333 -7.05 17.47 -2.22
N LEU A 334 -7.82 16.41 -2.49
CA LEU A 334 -7.55 15.06 -1.97
C LEU A 334 -6.17 14.51 -2.32
N PRO A 335 -5.60 14.68 -3.53
CA PRO A 335 -4.26 14.17 -3.80
C PRO A 335 -3.19 14.77 -2.89
N GLY A 336 -3.31 16.05 -2.53
CA GLY A 336 -2.42 16.71 -1.59
C GLY A 336 -2.56 16.14 -0.18
N MET A 337 -3.80 15.99 0.30
CA MET A 337 -4.07 15.37 1.61
C MET A 337 -3.60 13.92 1.69
N LEU A 338 -3.78 13.13 0.64
CA LEU A 338 -3.30 11.74 0.58
C LEU A 338 -1.78 11.66 0.51
N MET A 339 -1.14 12.63 -0.16
CA MET A 339 0.31 12.74 -0.20
C MET A 339 0.87 13.06 1.19
N GLU A 340 0.24 13.99 1.91
CA GLU A 340 0.54 14.26 3.31
C GLU A 340 0.38 13.01 4.18
N ILE A 341 -0.74 12.30 4.08
CA ILE A 341 -0.97 11.05 4.84
C ILE A 341 0.14 10.04 4.54
N TYR A 342 0.55 9.90 3.29
CA TYR A 342 1.64 8.99 2.91
C TYR A 342 2.99 9.43 3.47
N ILE A 343 3.31 10.73 3.45
CA ILE A 343 4.54 11.29 4.03
C ILE A 343 4.65 10.95 5.52
N HIS A 344 3.53 10.95 6.26
CA HIS A 344 3.53 10.57 7.67
C HIS A 344 3.83 9.08 7.92
N THR A 345 3.76 8.22 6.89
CA THR A 345 4.15 6.80 6.98
C THR A 345 5.63 6.56 6.72
N LEU A 346 6.35 7.56 6.19
CA LEU A 346 7.82 7.56 6.07
C LEU A 346 8.45 7.85 7.42
#